data_AF-A0A828RUD6-F1
#
_entry.id   AF-A0A828RUD6-F1
#
_cell.length_a   1.000
_cell.length_b   1.000
_cell.length_c   1.000
_cell.angle_alpha   90.00
_cell.angle_beta   90.00
_cell.angle_gamma   90.00
#
_symmetry.space_group_name_H-M   'P 1'
#
loop_
_entity.id
_entity.type
_entity.pdbx_description
1 polymer ?
#
loop_
_entity_poly.entity_id
_entity_poly.type
_entity_poly.pdbx_seq_one_letter_code
_entity_poly.pdbx_strand_id
1 'polypeptide(L)'
;MKRADLLVTKSGGITMFEAIHTQTPLYIINPFLIQEIENAKYIEEARIGRVIWSSKRQEVTRDILELLENREDQQRMKDNMKNINNHFTNSSPL
;
A
#
# COMPACT_ATOMS: atom_id res chain seq x y z
N MET A 1 -2.39 4.88 11.90
CA MET A 1 -2.86 4.55 10.53
C MET A 1 -4.29 4.02 10.50
N LYS A 2 -4.67 3.06 11.35
CA LYS A 2 -5.98 2.35 11.41
C LYS A 2 -7.29 3.14 11.19
N ARG A 3 -7.32 4.47 11.37
CA ARG A 3 -8.51 5.31 11.13
C ARG A 3 -8.58 5.90 9.71
N ALA A 4 -7.53 5.74 8.90
CA ALA A 4 -7.46 6.27 7.54
C ALA A 4 -7.88 5.21 6.52
N ASP A 5 -8.46 5.66 5.41
CA ASP A 5 -8.86 4.81 4.29
C ASP A 5 -7.71 4.52 3.31
N LEU A 6 -6.77 5.47 3.18
CA LEU A 6 -5.61 5.39 2.29
C LEU A 6 -4.43 6.14 2.91
N LEU A 7 -3.23 5.59 2.79
CA LEU A 7 -1.98 6.22 3.23
C LEU A 7 -1.13 6.64 2.02
N VAL A 8 -1.05 7.94 1.78
CA VAL A 8 -0.16 8.53 0.75
C VAL A 8 1.22 8.78 1.35
N THR A 9 2.25 8.08 0.87
CA THR A 9 3.58 8.09 1.51
C THR A 9 4.72 7.59 0.60
N LYS A 10 5.95 7.55 1.13
CA LYS A 10 7.09 6.83 0.56
C LYS A 10 7.04 5.35 0.92
N SER A 11 7.57 4.48 0.06
CA SER A 11 7.62 3.02 0.25
C SER A 11 8.76 2.59 1.19
N GLY A 12 8.83 3.20 2.38
CA GLY A 12 9.74 2.76 3.43
C GLY A 12 9.29 1.44 4.06
N GLY A 13 10.21 0.54 4.37
CA GLY A 13 9.89 -0.82 4.85
C GLY A 13 9.06 -0.81 6.14
N ILE A 14 9.46 -0.01 7.14
CA ILE A 14 8.72 0.10 8.42
C ILE A 14 7.28 0.58 8.16
N THR A 15 7.13 1.69 7.44
CA THR A 15 5.82 2.26 7.08
C THR A 15 4.94 1.26 6.34
N MET A 16 5.52 0.46 5.44
CA MET A 16 4.82 -0.58 4.70
C MET A 16 4.29 -1.68 5.64
N PHE A 17 5.12 -2.17 6.56
CA PHE A 17 4.69 -3.18 7.54
C PHE A 17 3.66 -2.64 8.53
N GLU A 18 3.79 -1.39 9.00
CA GLU A 18 2.77 -0.74 9.83
C GLU A 18 1.43 -0.64 9.10
N ALA A 19 1.45 -0.26 7.81
CA ALA A 19 0.27 -0.17 6.97
C ALA A 19 -0.40 -1.55 6.77
N ILE A 20 0.40 -2.60 6.52
CA ILE A 20 -0.09 -3.98 6.44
C ILE A 20 -0.75 -4.40 7.76
N HIS A 21 -0.09 -4.16 8.89
CA HIS A 21 -0.60 -4.50 10.21
C HIS A 21 -1.92 -3.77 10.54
N THR A 22 -2.06 -2.50 10.14
CA THR A 22 -3.31 -1.75 10.33
C THR A 22 -4.31 -1.91 9.21
N GLN A 23 -4.01 -2.73 8.19
CA GLN A 23 -4.82 -2.92 6.99
C GLN A 23 -5.19 -1.59 6.33
N THR A 24 -4.22 -0.70 6.16
CA THR A 24 -4.40 0.63 5.56
C THR A 24 -3.76 0.67 4.18
N PRO A 25 -4.54 0.62 3.08
CA PRO A 25 -4.04 0.68 1.70
C PRO A 25 -3.00 1.77 1.46
N LEU A 26 -2.02 1.47 0.61
CA LEU A 26 -0.90 2.37 0.30
C LEU A 26 -1.10 3.11 -1.03
N TYR A 27 -0.62 4.34 -1.09
CA TYR A 27 -0.46 5.10 -2.32
C TYR A 27 0.95 5.67 -2.38
N ILE A 28 1.78 5.17 -3.30
CA ILE A 28 3.20 5.51 -3.40
C ILE A 28 3.44 6.36 -4.64
N ILE A 29 4.19 7.45 -4.48
CA ILE A 29 4.50 8.37 -5.56
C ILE A 29 6.00 8.39 -5.82
N ASN A 30 6.38 8.08 -7.05
CA ASN A 30 7.72 8.20 -7.60
C ASN A 30 8.79 7.64 -6.64
N PRO A 31 8.76 6.32 -6.37
CA PRO A 31 9.84 5.68 -5.62
C PRO A 31 11.13 5.77 -6.43
N PHE A 32 12.24 6.18 -5.80
CA PHE A 32 13.48 6.45 -6.53
C PHE A 32 14.72 5.88 -5.86
N LEU A 33 14.68 5.65 -4.55
CA LEU A 33 15.76 4.93 -3.86
C LEU A 33 15.63 3.44 -4.12
N ILE A 34 16.76 2.73 -4.21
CA ILE A 34 16.76 1.31 -4.59
C ILE A 34 15.88 0.45 -3.66
N GLN A 35 15.89 0.73 -2.36
CA GLN A 35 15.03 0.05 -1.38
C GLN A 35 13.57 0.45 -1.51
N GLU A 36 13.28 1.73 -1.80
CA GLU A 36 11.92 2.21 -2.05
C GLU A 36 11.32 1.54 -3.30
N ILE A 37 12.14 1.34 -4.35
CA ILE A 37 11.72 0.69 -5.58
C ILE A 37 11.33 -0.77 -5.32
N GLU A 38 12.15 -1.54 -4.59
CA GLU A 38 11.82 -2.93 -4.27
C GLU A 38 10.57 -3.05 -3.38
N ASN A 39 10.42 -2.17 -2.39
CA ASN A 39 9.21 -2.14 -1.57
C ASN A 39 7.97 -1.74 -2.40
N ALA A 40 8.11 -0.81 -3.34
CA ALA A 40 7.03 -0.40 -4.21
C ALA A 40 6.58 -1.53 -5.16
N LYS A 41 7.52 -2.29 -5.74
CA LYS A 41 7.19 -3.49 -6.52
C LYS A 41 6.40 -4.50 -5.69
N TYR A 42 6.87 -4.78 -4.46
CA TYR A 42 6.13 -5.66 -3.56
C TYR A 42 4.70 -5.17 -3.29
N ILE A 43 4.51 -3.85 -3.07
CA ILE A 43 3.19 -3.26 -2.84
C ILE A 43 2.24 -3.52 -4.01
N GLU A 44 2.71 -3.40 -5.26
CA GLU A 44 1.91 -3.71 -6.46
C GLU A 44 1.66 -5.20 -6.61
N GLU A 45 2.69 -6.02 -6.49
CA GLU A 45 2.62 -7.48 -6.64
C GLU A 45 1.67 -8.12 -5.62
N ALA A 46 1.76 -7.68 -4.36
CA ALA A 46 0.88 -8.10 -3.29
C ALA A 46 -0.52 -7.45 -3.36
N ARG A 47 -0.73 -6.49 -4.29
CA ARG A 47 -1.98 -5.75 -4.48
C ARG A 47 -2.50 -5.12 -3.19
N ILE A 48 -1.60 -4.46 -2.47
CA ILE A 48 -1.89 -3.78 -1.18
C ILE A 48 -1.81 -2.26 -1.29
N GLY A 49 -1.61 -1.74 -2.50
CA GLY A 49 -1.62 -0.31 -2.76
C GLY A 49 -1.52 0.01 -4.24
N ARG A 50 -1.53 1.30 -4.57
CA ARG A 50 -1.20 1.83 -5.89
C ARG A 50 0.18 2.49 -5.88
N VAL A 51 0.95 2.30 -6.95
CA VAL A 51 2.25 2.94 -7.14
C VAL A 51 2.23 3.73 -8.43
N ILE A 52 2.65 4.99 -8.34
CA ILE A 52 2.82 5.85 -9.50
C ILE A 52 4.31 6.03 -9.77
N TRP A 53 4.82 5.34 -10.78
CA TRP A 53 6.24 5.31 -11.15
C TRP A 53 6.74 6.59 -11.84
N SER A 54 5.83 7.37 -12.41
CA SER A 54 6.09 8.69 -13.00
C SER A 54 4.80 9.48 -13.02
N SER A 55 4.80 10.76 -12.64
CA SER A 55 3.53 11.49 -12.50
C SER A 55 3.64 13.00 -12.67
N LYS A 56 2.64 13.58 -13.34
CA LYS A 56 2.28 15.00 -13.17
C LYS A 56 1.32 15.16 -11.99
N ARG A 57 1.35 16.32 -11.31
CA ARG A 57 0.52 16.58 -10.12
C ARG A 57 -0.98 16.33 -10.34
N GLN A 58 -1.53 16.76 -11.48
CA GLN A 58 -2.97 16.61 -11.78
C GLN A 58 -3.39 15.14 -11.93
N GLU A 59 -2.53 14.29 -12.48
CA GLU A 59 -2.77 12.85 -12.64
C GLU A 59 -2.85 12.17 -11.27
N VAL A 60 -1.94 12.52 -10.35
CA VAL A 60 -1.91 11.97 -8.99
C VAL A 60 -3.19 12.33 -8.22
N THR A 61 -3.63 13.59 -8.26
CA THR A 61 -4.84 14.00 -7.54
C THR A 61 -6.06 13.25 -8.03
N ARG A 62 -6.20 13.09 -9.35
CA ARG A 62 -7.32 12.36 -9.94
C ARG A 62 -7.30 10.89 -9.54
N ASP A 63 -6.15 10.22 -9.64
CA ASP A 63 -6.04 8.80 -9.33
C ASP A 63 -6.31 8.49 -7.84
N ILE A 64 -5.86 9.37 -6.93
CA ILE A 64 -6.18 9.28 -5.49
C ILE A 64 -7.70 9.38 -5.26
N LEU A 65 -8.37 10.34 -5.89
CA LEU A 65 -9.82 10.50 -5.74
C LEU A 65 -10.57 9.27 -6.27
N GLU A 66 -10.18 8.77 -7.44
CA GLU A 66 -10.74 7.53 -8.01
C GLU A 66 -10.52 6.33 -7.08
N LEU A 67 -9.36 6.24 -6.39
CA LEU A 67 -9.10 5.17 -5.42
C LEU A 67 -9.99 5.29 -4.17
N LEU A 68 -10.16 6.51 -3.65
CA LEU A 68 -10.98 6.78 -2.47
C LEU A 68 -12.47 6.50 -2.71
N GLU A 69 -12.95 6.67 -3.94
CA GLU A 69 -14.32 6.34 -4.33
C GLU A 69 -14.52 4.84 -4.62
N ASN A 70 -13.44 4.13 -5.02
CA ASN A 70 -13.50 2.70 -5.29
C ASN A 70 -13.40 1.83 -4.03
N ARG A 71 -14.53 1.63 -3.35
CA ARG A 71 -14.62 0.79 -2.15
C ARG A 71 -14.23 -0.67 -2.39
N GLU A 72 -14.46 -1.19 -3.59
CA GLU A 72 -14.14 -2.58 -3.93
C GLU A 72 -12.62 -2.78 -3.98
N ASP A 73 -11.89 -1.87 -4.65
CA ASP A 73 -10.42 -1.88 -4.65
C ASP A 73 -9.85 -1.77 -3.23
N GLN A 74 -10.37 -0.83 -2.44
CA GLN A 74 -9.92 -0.65 -1.05
C GLN A 74 -10.14 -1.91 -0.22
N GLN A 75 -11.30 -2.57 -0.37
CA GLN A 75 -11.59 -3.80 0.38
C GLN A 75 -10.67 -4.94 -0.06
N ARG A 76 -10.43 -5.11 -1.36
CA ARG A 76 -9.46 -6.10 -1.88
C ARG A 76 -8.07 -5.89 -1.30
N MET A 77 -7.58 -4.64 -1.26
CA MET A 77 -6.28 -4.34 -0.66
C MET A 77 -6.25 -4.69 0.84
N LYS A 78 -7.31 -4.38 1.59
CA LYS A 78 -7.44 -4.70 3.02
C LYS A 78 -7.48 -6.21 3.28
N ASP A 79 -8.13 -6.97 2.40
CA ASP A 79 -8.21 -8.43 2.49
C ASP A 79 -6.85 -9.07 2.17
N ASN A 80 -6.14 -8.57 1.16
CA ASN A 80 -4.77 -9.01 0.87
C ASN A 80 -3.83 -8.76 2.05
N MET A 81 -3.88 -7.57 2.66
CA MET A 81 -3.12 -7.26 3.88
C MET A 81 -3.47 -8.18 5.04
N LYS A 82 -4.75 -8.52 5.22
CA LYS A 82 -5.21 -9.47 6.24
C LYS A 82 -4.60 -10.85 6.03
N ASN A 83 -4.57 -11.32 4.79
CA ASN A 83 -3.99 -12.62 4.43
C ASN A 83 -2.49 -12.66 4.70
N ILE A 84 -1.78 -11.58 4.37
CA ILE A 84 -0.36 -11.41 4.68
C ILE A 84 -0.11 -11.46 6.20
N ASN A 85 -0.90 -10.71 6.99
CA ASN A 85 -0.80 -10.74 8.45
C ASN A 85 -1.04 -12.15 9.02
N ASN A 86 -2.10 -12.83 8.56
CA ASN A 86 -2.39 -14.20 9.00
C ASN A 86 -1.23 -15.15 8.69
N HIS A 87 -0.58 -14.97 7.55
CA HIS A 87 0.59 -15.77 7.20
C HIS A 87 1.76 -15.50 8.16
N PHE A 88 2.03 -14.24 8.53
CA PHE A 88 3.06 -13.94 9.52
C PHE A 88 2.75 -14.50 10.92
N THR A 89 1.50 -14.44 11.36
CA THR A 89 1.10 -14.99 12.66
C THR A 89 1.22 -16.51 12.70
N ASN A 90 0.81 -17.21 11.64
CA ASN A 90 0.81 -18.67 11.58
C ASN A 90 2.19 -19.27 11.26
N SER A 91 3.12 -18.46 10.71
CA SER A 91 4.48 -18.89 10.37
C SER A 91 5.51 -18.49 11.43
N SER A 92 5.07 -17.85 12.53
CA SER A 92 5.93 -17.52 13.65
C SER A 92 6.34 -18.83 14.36
N PRO A 93 7.64 -19.16 14.46
CA PRO A 93 8.12 -20.37 15.13
C PRO A 93 8.11 -20.27 16.67
N LEU A 94 7.37 -19.31 17.22
CA LEU A 94 7.20 -19.08 18.67
C LEU A 94 5.83 -19.56 19.11
#